data_AF-A0A2D8UQV7-F1
#
_entry.id   AF-A0A2D8UQV7-F1
#
_cell.length_a   1.000
_cell.length_b   1.000
_cell.length_c   1.000
_cell.angle_alpha   90.00
_cell.angle_beta   90.00
_cell.angle_gamma   90.00
#
_symmetry.space_group_name_H-M   'P 1'
#
loop_
_entity.id
_entity.type
_entity.pdbx_description
1 polymer ?
#
loop_
_entity_poly.entity_id
_entity_poly.type
_entity_poly.pdbx_seq_one_letter_code
_entity_poly.pdbx_strand_id
1 'polypeptide(L)'
;MKFSKTIYLFLCIGFFACQDVEKAEQPENLIPESKMVNVLVDLLKLDGAESMSSIEFEKRDVQTKDLIFKKYQVDSLQFVKSTTYYAENFKVNKRIYDSVQARLEREKTLLDSLVKKEREQSKEEKDLEKGKEKFKSFTKKVEVKEDWEED
;
A
#
# COMPACT_ATOMS: atom_id res chain seq x y z
N MET A 1 -3.55 -44.47 -36.11
CA MET A 1 -2.22 -43.88 -36.32
C MET A 1 -2.32 -42.46 -36.89
N LYS A 2 -2.59 -41.44 -36.07
CA LYS A 2 -2.61 -40.03 -36.51
C LYS A 2 -1.83 -39.06 -35.59
N PHE A 3 -1.36 -39.53 -34.43
CA PHE A 3 -0.65 -38.72 -33.43
C PHE A 3 0.72 -38.22 -33.87
N SER A 4 1.43 -38.93 -34.76
CA SER A 4 2.77 -38.52 -35.19
C SER A 4 2.76 -37.17 -35.92
N LYS A 5 1.79 -36.94 -36.82
CA LYS A 5 1.67 -35.67 -37.55
C LYS A 5 1.30 -34.51 -36.63
N THR A 6 0.46 -34.76 -35.62
CA THR A 6 0.09 -33.76 -34.62
C THR A 6 1.28 -33.37 -33.73
N ILE A 7 2.13 -34.34 -33.35
CA ILE A 7 3.36 -34.10 -32.59
C ILE A 7 4.34 -33.26 -33.41
N TYR A 8 4.52 -33.56 -34.69
CA TYR A 8 5.38 -32.76 -35.58
C TYR A 8 4.83 -31.33 -35.76
N LEU A 9 3.50 -31.15 -35.83
CA LEU A 9 2.89 -29.82 -35.90
C LEU A 9 3.16 -29.00 -34.63
N PHE A 10 2.99 -29.60 -33.45
CA PHE A 10 3.31 -28.94 -32.17
C PHE A 10 4.80 -28.65 -32.02
N LEU A 11 5.66 -29.56 -32.48
CA LEU A 11 7.11 -29.37 -32.47
C LEU A 11 7.53 -28.20 -33.38
N CYS A 12 6.97 -28.10 -34.59
CA CYS A 12 7.23 -26.98 -35.50
C CYS A 12 6.77 -25.63 -34.93
N ILE A 13 5.62 -25.57 -34.25
CA ILE A 13 5.13 -24.34 -33.60
C ILE A 13 6.07 -23.91 -32.46
N GLY A 14 6.65 -24.88 -31.73
CA GLY A 14 7.63 -24.61 -30.66
C GLY A 14 8.93 -23.95 -31.16
N PHE A 15 9.38 -24.24 -32.38
CA PHE A 15 10.59 -23.62 -32.94
C PHE A 15 10.40 -22.14 -33.35
N PHE A 16 9.17 -21.71 -33.64
CA PHE A 16 8.86 -20.30 -33.93
C PHE A 16 8.57 -19.47 -32.66
N ALA A 17 8.53 -20.08 -31.47
CA ALA A 17 8.29 -19.39 -30.21
C ALA A 17 9.54 -18.71 -29.63
N CYS A 18 10.70 -18.88 -30.26
CA CYS A 18 11.91 -18.12 -29.91
C CYS A 18 11.79 -16.72 -30.51
N GLN A 19 11.10 -15.81 -29.80
CA GLN A 19 11.23 -14.39 -30.09
C GLN A 19 12.61 -13.94 -29.62
N ASP A 20 13.37 -13.31 -30.51
CA ASP A 20 14.53 -12.52 -30.10
C ASP A 20 14.03 -11.47 -29.10
N VAL A 21 14.44 -11.63 -27.85
CA VAL A 21 14.17 -10.62 -26.82
C VAL A 21 15.18 -9.51 -27.08
N GLU A 22 14.81 -8.56 -27.95
CA GLU A 22 15.49 -7.27 -28.00
C GLU A 22 15.46 -6.69 -26.60
N LYS A 23 16.62 -6.64 -25.93
CA LYS A 23 16.75 -5.98 -24.64
C LYS A 23 16.40 -4.52 -24.84
N ALA A 24 15.44 -4.03 -24.07
CA ALA A 24 15.07 -2.64 -23.97
C ALA A 24 16.34 -1.81 -23.75
N GLU A 25 16.59 -0.94 -24.72
CA GLU A 25 17.66 0.03 -24.63
C GLU A 25 17.40 0.95 -23.43
N GLN A 26 18.48 1.32 -22.74
CA GLN A 26 18.38 2.21 -21.60
C GLN A 26 17.86 3.59 -22.07
N PRO A 27 16.70 4.06 -21.60
CA PRO A 27 16.19 5.35 -22.00
C PRO A 27 17.09 6.48 -21.48
N GLU A 28 17.32 7.51 -22.30
CA GLU A 28 18.14 8.69 -21.93
C GLU A 28 17.65 9.36 -20.64
N ASN A 29 16.34 9.35 -20.43
CA ASN A 29 15.67 9.90 -19.26
C ASN A 29 15.27 8.82 -18.24
N LEU A 30 16.08 7.77 -18.04
CA LEU A 30 15.78 6.72 -17.06
C LEU A 30 15.52 7.30 -15.65
N ILE A 31 14.42 6.91 -15.02
CA ILE A 31 14.16 7.20 -13.60
C ILE A 31 15.15 6.41 -12.75
N PRO A 32 16.01 7.04 -11.93
CA PRO A 32 16.95 6.31 -11.08
C PRO A 32 16.25 5.34 -10.12
N GLU A 33 16.87 4.19 -9.81
CA GLU A 33 16.29 3.13 -8.95
C GLU A 33 15.67 3.69 -7.66
N SER A 34 16.40 4.55 -6.94
CA SER A 34 15.94 5.16 -5.69
C SER A 34 14.71 6.06 -5.87
N LYS A 35 14.66 6.80 -6.98
CA LYS A 35 13.50 7.63 -7.34
C LYS A 35 12.31 6.74 -7.74
N MET A 36 12.57 5.65 -8.48
CA MET A 36 11.54 4.69 -8.87
C MET A 36 10.90 4.03 -7.65
N VAL A 37 11.69 3.63 -6.64
CA VAL A 37 11.17 3.11 -5.36
C VAL A 37 10.21 4.12 -4.71
N ASN A 38 10.56 5.40 -4.69
CA ASN A 38 9.69 6.44 -4.11
C ASN A 38 8.37 6.59 -4.90
N VAL A 39 8.45 6.62 -6.23
CA VAL A 39 7.28 6.73 -7.11
C VAL A 39 6.35 5.53 -6.90
N LEU A 40 6.89 4.32 -6.93
CA LEU A 40 6.11 3.09 -6.77
C LEU A 40 5.46 2.96 -5.40
N VAL A 41 6.15 3.37 -4.32
CA VAL A 41 5.57 3.35 -2.97
C VAL A 41 4.34 4.25 -2.88
N ASP A 42 4.42 5.47 -3.44
CA ASP A 42 3.30 6.40 -3.40
C ASP A 42 2.16 5.98 -4.34
N LEU A 43 2.47 5.42 -5.51
CA LEU A 43 1.46 4.84 -6.41
C LEU A 43 0.72 3.67 -5.74
N LEU A 44 1.43 2.73 -5.11
CA LEU A 44 0.81 1.59 -4.45
C LEU A 44 -0.03 2.00 -3.23
N LYS A 45 0.36 3.06 -2.52
CA LYS A 45 -0.47 3.64 -1.46
C LYS A 45 -1.75 4.25 -2.02
N LEU A 46 -1.65 4.96 -3.14
CA LEU A 46 -2.80 5.50 -3.84
C LEU A 46 -3.74 4.37 -4.26
N ASP A 47 -3.23 3.36 -4.96
CA ASP A 47 -4.01 2.18 -5.38
C ASP A 47 -4.68 1.48 -4.18
N GLY A 48 -3.95 1.33 -3.07
CA GLY A 48 -4.48 0.77 -1.83
C GLY A 48 -5.60 1.62 -1.22
N ALA A 49 -5.45 2.94 -1.19
CA ALA A 49 -6.49 3.87 -0.72
C ALA A 49 -7.73 3.83 -1.63
N GLU A 50 -7.53 3.82 -2.95
CA GLU A 50 -8.60 3.74 -3.94
C GLU A 50 -9.38 2.43 -3.83
N SER A 51 -8.69 1.30 -3.62
CA SER A 51 -9.31 -0.03 -3.46
C SER A 51 -10.29 -0.11 -2.29
N MET A 52 -10.15 0.76 -1.28
CA MET A 52 -11.00 0.81 -0.09
C MET A 52 -12.19 1.78 -0.24
N SER A 53 -12.22 2.60 -1.29
CA SER A 53 -13.21 3.66 -1.49
C SER A 53 -14.08 3.41 -2.72
N SER A 54 -15.40 3.49 -2.58
CA SER A 54 -16.35 3.25 -3.67
C SER A 54 -16.60 4.49 -4.56
N ILE A 55 -16.57 4.26 -5.87
CA ILE A 55 -17.15 5.02 -7.00
C ILE A 55 -16.62 6.46 -7.25
N GLU A 56 -16.26 7.24 -6.23
CA GLU A 56 -15.85 8.64 -6.44
C GLU A 56 -14.38 8.82 -6.88
N PHE A 57 -13.54 7.79 -6.75
CA PHE A 57 -12.15 7.83 -7.19
C PHE A 57 -11.95 7.42 -8.65
N GLU A 58 -12.84 6.62 -9.25
CA GLU A 58 -12.73 6.18 -10.65
C GLU A 58 -12.64 7.35 -11.65
N LYS A 59 -13.32 8.47 -11.36
CA LYS A 59 -13.25 9.69 -12.20
C LYS A 59 -11.97 10.52 -11.97
N ARG A 60 -11.25 10.26 -10.87
CA ARG A 60 -10.07 11.03 -10.42
C ARG A 60 -8.75 10.27 -10.55
N ASP A 61 -8.76 8.97 -10.86
CA ASP A 61 -7.57 8.11 -10.88
C ASP A 61 -6.44 8.69 -11.77
N VAL A 62 -6.74 9.01 -13.04
CA VAL A 62 -5.75 9.62 -13.96
C VAL A 62 -5.21 10.93 -13.41
N GLN A 63 -6.07 11.79 -12.86
CA GLN A 63 -5.65 13.09 -12.31
C GLN A 63 -4.81 12.95 -11.04
N THR A 64 -5.00 11.89 -10.27
CA THR A 64 -4.33 11.71 -8.97
C THR A 64 -2.94 11.11 -9.15
N LYS A 65 -2.77 10.20 -10.10
CA LYS A 65 -1.44 9.69 -10.52
C LYS A 65 -0.53 10.81 -11.04
N ASP A 66 -1.10 11.77 -11.78
CA ASP A 66 -0.38 12.96 -12.25
C ASP A 66 0.21 13.80 -11.10
N LEU A 67 -0.44 13.84 -9.93
CA LEU A 67 0.09 14.54 -8.75
C LEU A 67 1.36 13.86 -8.21
N ILE A 68 1.41 12.53 -8.24
CA ILE A 68 2.59 11.75 -7.83
C ILE A 68 3.73 11.98 -8.83
N PHE A 69 3.45 11.90 -10.13
CA PHE A 69 4.42 12.19 -11.18
C PHE A 69 4.98 13.61 -11.06
N LYS A 70 4.12 14.61 -10.81
CA LYS A 70 4.54 15.99 -10.55
C LYS A 70 5.41 16.11 -9.30
N LYS A 71 5.03 15.45 -8.18
CA LYS A 71 5.81 15.43 -6.94
C LYS A 71 7.25 14.95 -7.16
N TYR A 72 7.42 13.94 -8.01
CA TYR A 72 8.72 13.35 -8.29
C TYR A 72 9.41 13.91 -9.53
N GLN A 73 8.83 14.91 -10.21
CA GLN A 73 9.35 15.43 -11.49
C GLN A 73 9.64 14.28 -12.46
N VAL A 74 8.61 13.47 -12.69
CA VAL A 74 8.60 12.33 -13.60
C VAL A 74 7.50 12.57 -14.62
N ASP A 75 7.77 12.26 -15.88
CA ASP A 75 6.77 12.25 -16.93
C ASP A 75 6.14 10.85 -17.09
N SER A 76 4.87 10.77 -17.51
CA SER A 76 4.18 9.48 -17.65
C SER A 76 4.84 8.57 -18.69
N LEU A 77 5.31 9.12 -19.81
CA LEU A 77 6.05 8.37 -20.82
C LEU A 77 7.43 7.97 -20.29
N GLN A 78 8.09 8.83 -19.52
CA GLN A 78 9.34 8.51 -18.82
C GLN A 78 9.15 7.32 -17.86
N PHE A 79 8.06 7.31 -17.11
CA PHE A 79 7.71 6.22 -16.19
C PHE A 79 7.49 4.90 -16.94
N VAL A 80 6.72 4.91 -18.04
CA VAL A 80 6.50 3.71 -18.86
C VAL A 80 7.82 3.18 -19.40
N LYS A 81 8.65 4.03 -20.03
CA LYS A 81 9.96 3.61 -20.58
C LYS A 81 10.89 3.05 -19.50
N SER A 82 10.94 3.69 -18.34
CA SER A 82 11.77 3.24 -17.22
C SER A 82 11.27 1.91 -16.66
N THR A 83 9.96 1.73 -16.55
CA THR A 83 9.34 0.50 -16.08
C THR A 83 9.60 -0.66 -17.03
N THR A 84 9.47 -0.43 -18.34
CA THR A 84 9.82 -1.43 -19.37
C THR A 84 11.30 -1.83 -19.27
N TYR A 85 12.21 -0.84 -19.20
CA TYR A 85 13.64 -1.11 -19.04
C TYR A 85 13.95 -1.95 -17.78
N TYR A 86 13.35 -1.61 -16.64
CA TYR A 86 13.56 -2.38 -15.41
C TYR A 86 12.94 -3.77 -15.47
N ALA A 87 11.76 -3.93 -16.06
CA ALA A 87 11.09 -5.23 -16.18
C ALA A 87 11.95 -6.29 -16.88
N GLU A 88 12.73 -5.88 -17.88
CA GLU A 88 13.65 -6.75 -18.61
C GLU A 88 14.98 -6.99 -17.87
N ASN A 89 15.35 -6.11 -16.94
CA ASN A 89 16.50 -6.28 -16.07
C ASN A 89 16.09 -6.90 -14.73
N PHE A 90 15.92 -8.22 -14.70
CA PHE A 90 15.45 -8.98 -13.53
C PHE A 90 16.18 -8.63 -12.22
N LYS A 91 17.51 -8.51 -12.25
CA LYS A 91 18.31 -8.23 -11.05
C LYS A 91 18.05 -6.82 -10.50
N VAL A 92 17.87 -5.83 -11.36
CA VAL A 92 17.55 -4.46 -10.95
C VAL A 92 16.11 -4.37 -10.50
N ASN A 93 15.18 -4.95 -11.26
CA ASN A 93 13.75 -4.96 -10.93
C ASN A 93 13.51 -5.55 -9.54
N LYS A 94 14.15 -6.70 -9.26
CA LYS A 94 14.03 -7.35 -7.96
C LYS A 94 14.47 -6.42 -6.83
N ARG A 95 15.60 -5.70 -6.97
CA ARG A 95 16.05 -4.76 -5.93
C ARG A 95 15.07 -3.62 -5.70
N ILE A 96 14.48 -3.09 -6.77
CA ILE A 96 13.47 -2.03 -6.69
C ILE A 96 12.26 -2.55 -5.90
N TYR A 97 11.68 -3.68 -6.30
CA TYR A 97 10.50 -4.24 -5.62
C TYR A 97 10.77 -4.73 -4.20
N ASP A 98 11.93 -5.34 -3.93
CA ASP A 98 12.35 -5.69 -2.56
C ASP A 98 12.42 -4.43 -1.67
N SER A 99 12.94 -3.32 -2.21
CA SER A 99 13.04 -2.05 -1.49
C SER A 99 11.67 -1.40 -1.25
N VAL A 100 10.78 -1.47 -2.24
CA VAL A 100 9.38 -1.03 -2.12
C VAL A 100 8.68 -1.82 -1.01
N GLN A 101 8.76 -3.15 -1.04
CA GLN A 101 8.17 -4.04 -0.05
C GLN A 101 8.70 -3.73 1.36
N ALA A 102 10.02 -3.69 1.53
CA ALA A 102 10.64 -3.41 2.84
C ALA A 102 10.25 -2.04 3.40
N ARG A 103 10.00 -1.04 2.54
CA ARG A 103 9.50 0.26 2.99
C ARG A 103 8.04 0.20 3.41
N LEU A 104 7.18 -0.42 2.61
CA LEU A 104 5.75 -0.55 2.94
C LEU A 104 5.54 -1.38 4.21
N GLU A 105 6.31 -2.44 4.42
CA GLU A 105 6.25 -3.25 5.65
C GLU A 105 6.68 -2.46 6.89
N ARG A 106 7.75 -1.67 6.80
CA ARG A 106 8.18 -0.79 7.90
C ARG A 106 7.12 0.28 8.23
N GLU A 107 6.55 0.92 7.21
CA GLU A 107 5.51 1.92 7.44
C GLU A 107 4.24 1.28 8.03
N LYS A 108 3.84 0.10 7.55
CA LYS A 108 2.71 -0.66 8.10
C LYS A 108 2.92 -1.02 9.56
N THR A 109 4.07 -1.61 9.91
CA THR A 109 4.35 -2.03 11.29
C THR A 109 4.36 -0.85 12.27
N LEU A 110 4.88 0.31 11.84
CA LEU A 110 4.80 1.54 12.61
C LEU A 110 3.34 1.99 12.82
N LEU A 111 2.54 2.02 11.76
CA LEU A 111 1.12 2.40 11.84
C LEU A 111 0.33 1.44 12.74
N ASP A 112 0.51 0.13 12.59
CA ASP A 112 -0.17 -0.88 13.41
C ASP A 112 0.16 -0.70 14.90
N SER A 113 1.42 -0.39 15.22
CA SER A 113 1.85 -0.10 16.60
C SER A 113 1.20 1.17 17.15
N LEU A 114 1.11 2.23 16.35
CA LEU A 114 0.48 3.49 16.76
C LEU A 114 -1.02 3.30 17.01
N VAL A 115 -1.72 2.63 16.09
CA VAL A 115 -3.15 2.30 16.22
C VAL A 115 -3.41 1.45 17.46
N LYS A 116 -2.54 0.47 17.76
CA LYS A 116 -2.66 -0.33 18.97
C LYS A 116 -2.55 0.53 20.24
N LYS A 117 -1.53 1.40 20.31
CA LYS A 117 -1.32 2.29 21.45
C LYS A 117 -2.49 3.25 21.65
N GLU A 118 -3.00 3.85 20.57
CA GLU A 118 -4.16 4.74 20.62
C GLU A 118 -5.41 4.02 21.14
N ARG A 119 -5.64 2.77 20.71
CA ARG A 119 -6.76 1.95 21.20
C ARG A 119 -6.64 1.59 22.68
N GLU A 120 -5.43 1.34 23.17
CA GLU A 120 -5.16 1.06 24.58
C GLU A 120 -5.41 2.31 25.44
N GLN A 121 -4.87 3.45 25.02
CA GLN A 121 -5.10 4.75 25.69
C GLN A 121 -6.59 5.11 25.72
N SER A 122 -7.29 4.94 24.59
CA SER A 122 -8.72 5.19 24.50
C SER A 122 -9.56 4.28 25.41
N LYS A 123 -9.10 3.06 25.71
CA LYS A 123 -9.77 2.15 26.66
C LYS A 123 -9.51 2.59 28.09
N GLU A 124 -8.27 2.90 28.43
CA GLU A 124 -7.87 3.36 29.76
C GLU A 124 -8.61 4.65 30.14
N GLU A 125 -8.71 5.60 29.21
CA GLU A 125 -9.45 6.85 29.41
C GLU A 125 -10.95 6.59 29.68
N LYS A 126 -11.58 5.72 28.89
CA LYS A 126 -12.98 5.32 29.10
C LYS A 126 -13.22 4.60 30.42
N ASP A 127 -12.29 3.76 30.85
CA ASP A 127 -12.40 3.04 32.11
C ASP A 127 -12.19 3.97 33.32
N LEU A 128 -11.28 4.93 33.21
CA LEU A 128 -11.10 6.00 34.20
C LEU A 128 -12.35 6.89 34.29
N GLU A 129 -12.94 7.27 33.16
CA GLU A 129 -14.17 8.08 33.11
C GLU A 129 -15.35 7.34 33.78
N LYS A 130 -15.55 6.06 33.47
CA LYS A 130 -16.53 5.22 34.17
C LYS A 130 -16.27 5.11 35.67
N GLY A 131 -15.02 4.99 36.08
CA GLY A 131 -14.61 4.97 37.48
C GLY A 131 -15.00 6.26 38.21
N LYS A 132 -14.75 7.42 37.59
CA LYS A 132 -15.14 8.74 38.11
C LYS A 132 -16.65 8.90 38.24
N GLU A 133 -17.41 8.49 37.22
CA GLU A 133 -18.88 8.51 37.25
C GLU A 133 -19.44 7.61 38.36
N LYS A 134 -18.89 6.39 38.52
CA LYS A 134 -19.29 5.47 39.58
C LYS A 134 -18.97 6.02 40.97
N PHE A 135 -17.79 6.62 41.15
CA PHE A 135 -17.42 7.27 42.41
C PHE A 135 -18.34 8.45 42.75
N LYS A 136 -18.63 9.33 41.78
CA LYS A 136 -19.54 10.47 41.96
C LYS A 136 -20.97 10.04 42.33
N SER A 137 -21.46 8.97 41.72
CA SER A 137 -22.78 8.40 42.08
C SER A 137 -22.80 7.76 43.47
N PHE A 138 -21.67 7.18 43.90
CA PHE A 138 -21.50 6.63 45.24
C PHE A 138 -21.46 7.74 46.30
N THR A 139 -20.64 8.78 46.12
CA THR A 139 -20.53 9.89 47.06
C THR A 139 -21.87 10.61 47.23
N LYS A 140 -22.59 10.88 46.13
CA LYS A 140 -23.93 11.46 46.17
C LYS A 140 -24.93 10.61 46.97
N LYS A 141 -24.81 9.27 46.93
CA LYS A 141 -25.69 8.37 47.70
C LYS A 141 -25.36 8.38 49.19
N VAL A 142 -24.11 8.58 49.57
CA VAL A 142 -23.67 8.68 50.97
C VAL A 142 -24.12 10.00 51.59
N GLU A 143 -23.91 11.12 50.88
CA GLU A 143 -24.31 12.47 51.30
C GLU A 143 -25.84 12.58 51.49
N VAL A 144 -26.62 11.95 50.61
CA VAL A 144 -28.09 11.89 50.72
C VAL A 144 -28.56 11.00 51.89
N LYS A 145 -27.71 10.17 52.48
CA LYS A 145 -28.11 9.25 53.57
C LYS A 145 -27.83 9.83 54.96
N GLU A 146 -26.80 10.65 55.11
CA GLU A 146 -26.53 11.38 56.36
C GLU A 146 -27.62 12.42 56.68
N ASP A 147 -28.27 12.99 55.66
CA ASP A 147 -29.38 13.96 55.81
C ASP A 147 -30.69 13.38 56.42
N TRP A 148 -30.79 12.05 56.64
CA TRP A 148 -32.00 11.40 57.21
C TRP A 148 -31.76 10.73 58.57
N GLU A 149 -30.57 10.89 59.16
CA GLU A 149 -30.21 10.31 60.47
C GLU A 149 -30.09 11.37 61.59
N GLU A 150 -30.44 12.64 61.34
CA GLU A 150 -30.40 13.74 62.32
C GLU A 150 -31.76 14.16 62.95
N ASP A 151 -32.87 13.43 62.72
CA ASP A 151 -34.18 13.69 63.40
C ASP A 151 -34.62 12.58 64.37
#